data_AF-A0A4Z1D4C8-F1
#
_entry.id   AF-A0A4Z1D4C8-F1
#
_cell.length_a   1.000
_cell.length_b   1.000
_cell.length_c   1.000
_cell.angle_alpha   90.00
_cell.angle_beta   90.00
_cell.angle_gamma   90.00
#
_symmetry.space_group_name_H-M   'P 1'
#
loop_
_entity.id
_entity.type
_entity.pdbx_description
1 polymer ?
#
loop_
_entity_poly.entity_id
_entity_poly.type
_entity_poly.pdbx_seq_one_letter_code
_entity_poly.pdbx_strand_id
1 'polypeptide(L)'
;MCISTGAADFSGTIVYCGRREHPEHGLIHVLGYQNTAVNLAEGPNAMVLHLPVAGRLTERHFLSAGRSADVLRRMVDAVETAAVRDEGIAWMGAEAEAVQVFEHDVYTVLLADDPTALPAVLGRVPAHRRPRLDPELLRFYAEHFPHHTFAVCCFDNADARRAKPLLLWYPPLDPDRLTAPALDCHTGGAPDPDADVLVDHWVLFSSDQAPDGWGVPVEYPADMRHRLRAFLPGAVVGRKYGDGPALPNGDFSIGHQDLLDGGLDRVERVRPGRR
;
A
#
# COMPACT_ATOMS: atom_id res chain seq x y z
N MET A 1 3.52 8.38 6.64
CA MET A 1 3.01 8.25 5.26
C MET A 1 3.74 7.09 4.64
N CYS A 2 4.57 7.26 3.62
CA CYS A 2 5.43 6.20 3.11
C CYS A 2 6.86 6.73 3.01
N ILE A 3 7.85 5.85 2.94
CA ILE A 3 9.23 6.29 2.79
C ILE A 3 9.51 6.67 1.34
N SER A 4 10.22 7.78 1.12
CA SER A 4 10.78 8.14 -0.18
C SER A 4 12.30 7.92 -0.22
N THR A 5 12.85 7.65 -1.42
CA THR A 5 14.30 7.47 -1.64
C THR A 5 15.08 8.79 -1.80
N GLY A 6 14.39 9.93 -1.70
CA GLY A 6 14.94 11.28 -1.77
C GLY A 6 13.90 12.31 -1.29
N ALA A 7 14.31 13.56 -1.12
CA ALA A 7 13.46 14.64 -0.62
C ALA A 7 12.08 14.70 -1.31
N ALA A 8 11.00 14.65 -0.53
CA ALA A 8 9.62 14.75 -1.02
C ALA A 8 8.70 15.35 0.06
N ASP A 9 7.51 15.80 -0.36
CA ASP A 9 6.33 15.91 0.49
C ASP A 9 5.27 14.91 0.00
N PHE A 10 4.64 14.22 0.94
CA PHE A 10 3.41 13.45 0.71
C PHE A 10 2.24 14.10 1.45
N SER A 11 1.02 13.92 0.96
CA SER A 11 -0.21 14.42 1.60
C SER A 11 -1.44 13.65 1.11
N GLY A 12 -2.56 13.74 1.82
CA GLY A 12 -3.83 13.11 1.44
C GLY A 12 -3.71 11.59 1.25
N THR A 13 -3.02 10.90 2.16
CA THR A 13 -2.78 9.47 2.03
C THR A 13 -4.09 8.70 2.24
N ILE A 14 -4.39 7.75 1.37
CA ILE A 14 -5.45 6.75 1.57
C ILE A 14 -4.77 5.39 1.57
N VAL A 15 -4.82 4.68 2.70
CA VAL A 15 -4.34 3.31 2.83
C VAL A 15 -5.49 2.40 3.24
N TYR A 16 -5.64 1.30 2.52
CA TYR A 16 -6.67 0.29 2.72
C TYR A 16 -6.01 -1.07 2.90
N CYS A 17 -6.36 -1.81 3.94
CA CYS A 17 -5.94 -3.20 4.14
C CYS A 17 -7.15 -4.08 4.43
N GLY A 18 -7.50 -5.00 3.52
CA GLY A 18 -8.65 -5.89 3.70
C GLY A 18 -8.27 -7.36 3.65
N ARG A 19 -8.88 -8.17 4.52
CA ARG A 19 -8.68 -9.62 4.62
C ARG A 19 -9.82 -10.37 3.95
N ARG A 20 -9.52 -11.37 3.13
CA ARG A 20 -10.54 -12.22 2.50
C ARG A 20 -10.08 -13.61 2.09
N GLU A 21 -10.98 -14.56 2.10
CA GLU A 21 -10.89 -15.77 1.30
C GLU A 21 -11.17 -15.43 -0.17
N HIS A 22 -10.22 -15.73 -1.06
CA HIS A 22 -10.39 -15.59 -2.51
C HIS A 22 -10.58 -16.97 -3.15
N PRO A 23 -11.65 -17.21 -3.94
CA PRO A 23 -11.97 -18.55 -4.46
C PRO A 23 -10.85 -19.26 -5.24
N GLU A 24 -9.93 -18.50 -5.84
CA GLU A 24 -8.79 -19.04 -6.59
C GLU A 24 -7.46 -19.03 -5.80
N HIS A 25 -7.37 -18.35 -4.66
CA HIS A 25 -6.10 -18.05 -3.97
C HIS A 25 -6.09 -18.34 -2.46
N GLY A 26 -7.23 -18.72 -1.86
CA GLY A 26 -7.38 -18.87 -0.40
C GLY A 26 -7.30 -17.53 0.32
N LEU A 27 -6.88 -17.56 1.59
CA LEU A 27 -6.76 -16.37 2.42
C LEU A 27 -5.70 -15.39 1.87
N ILE A 28 -6.14 -14.19 1.54
CA ILE A 28 -5.32 -13.08 1.06
C ILE A 28 -5.63 -11.80 1.85
N HIS A 29 -4.61 -10.96 2.01
CA HIS A 29 -4.80 -9.54 2.26
C HIS A 29 -4.73 -8.78 0.93
N VAL A 30 -5.48 -7.68 0.84
CA VAL A 30 -5.51 -6.75 -0.29
C VAL A 30 -5.13 -5.38 0.24
N LEU A 31 -3.99 -4.86 -0.22
CA LEU A 31 -3.54 -3.51 0.05
C LEU A 31 -3.99 -2.57 -1.07
N GLY A 32 -4.51 -1.42 -0.68
CA GLY A 32 -4.59 -0.24 -1.53
C GLY A 32 -3.77 0.89 -0.92
N TYR A 33 -2.98 1.59 -1.73
CA TYR A 33 -2.21 2.75 -1.31
C TYR A 33 -2.29 3.89 -2.34
N GLN A 34 -2.60 5.10 -1.89
CA GLN A 34 -2.62 6.31 -2.70
C GLN A 34 -2.18 7.50 -1.86
N ASN A 35 -1.46 8.45 -2.44
CA ASN A 35 -1.18 9.76 -1.85
C ASN A 35 -1.00 10.81 -2.96
N THR A 36 -0.92 12.08 -2.57
CA THR A 36 -0.44 13.16 -3.43
C THR A 36 1.06 13.34 -3.17
N ALA A 37 1.88 13.22 -4.22
CA ALA A 37 3.33 13.29 -4.14
C ALA A 37 3.90 14.56 -4.79
N VAL A 38 4.69 15.31 -4.02
CA VAL A 38 5.51 16.42 -4.50
C VAL A 38 6.97 16.00 -4.34
N ASN A 39 7.67 15.71 -5.44
CA ASN A 39 9.11 15.44 -5.38
C ASN A 39 9.86 16.77 -5.17
N LEU A 40 10.74 16.80 -4.17
CA LEU A 40 11.58 17.94 -3.82
C LEU A 40 13.06 17.70 -4.19
N ALA A 41 13.42 16.50 -4.64
CA ALA A 41 14.74 16.19 -5.17
C ALA A 41 14.96 16.77 -6.58
N GLU A 42 16.20 17.08 -6.93
CA GLU A 42 16.62 17.57 -8.26
C GLU A 42 16.47 16.53 -9.39
N GLY A 43 16.09 15.29 -9.05
CA GLY A 43 16.01 14.16 -9.98
C GLY A 43 14.98 13.12 -9.55
N PRO A 44 14.93 11.95 -10.22
CA PRO A 44 13.96 10.89 -9.94
C PRO A 44 13.96 10.41 -8.49
N ASN A 45 12.79 9.94 -8.07
CA ASN A 45 12.54 9.48 -6.72
C ASN A 45 11.70 8.19 -6.77
N ALA A 46 11.50 7.55 -5.63
CA ALA A 46 10.68 6.37 -5.50
C ALA A 46 9.99 6.32 -4.14
N MET A 47 8.79 5.78 -4.13
CA MET A 47 8.07 5.38 -2.92
C MET A 47 8.47 3.95 -2.58
N VAL A 48 8.76 3.67 -1.31
CA VAL A 48 9.02 2.30 -0.82
C VAL A 48 7.86 1.84 0.05
N LEU A 49 7.35 0.64 -0.25
CA LEU A 49 6.36 -0.07 0.56
C LEU A 49 6.94 -1.44 0.95
N HIS A 50 6.96 -1.73 2.25
CA HIS A 50 7.25 -3.03 2.83
C HIS A 50 5.94 -3.80 3.06
N LEU A 51 5.90 -5.07 2.65
CA LEU A 51 4.67 -5.86 2.59
C LEU A 51 4.81 -7.15 3.41
N PRO A 52 3.94 -7.40 4.42
CA PRO A 52 3.98 -8.61 5.25
C PRO A 52 3.39 -9.82 4.49
N VAL A 53 4.19 -10.40 3.59
CA VAL A 53 3.80 -11.50 2.67
C VAL A 53 4.24 -12.87 3.22
N ALA A 54 3.33 -13.84 3.23
CA ALA A 54 3.67 -15.25 3.45
C ALA A 54 4.18 -15.87 2.14
N GLY A 55 5.49 -15.85 1.95
CA GLY A 55 6.13 -16.34 0.73
C GLY A 55 6.45 -15.20 -0.23
N ARG A 56 6.21 -15.40 -1.54
CA ARG A 56 6.87 -14.60 -2.57
C ARG A 56 5.93 -13.82 -3.48
N LEU A 57 6.07 -12.50 -3.49
CA LEU A 57 5.30 -11.63 -4.37
C LEU A 57 5.88 -11.57 -5.79
N THR A 58 5.02 -11.32 -6.77
CA THR A 58 5.35 -11.20 -8.20
C THR A 58 4.41 -10.23 -8.91
N GLU A 59 4.75 -9.78 -10.12
CA GLU A 59 3.93 -8.83 -10.92
C GLU A 59 2.42 -9.18 -10.96
N ARG A 60 2.06 -10.47 -11.10
CA ARG A 60 0.64 -10.94 -11.14
C ARG A 60 -0.20 -10.52 -9.93
N HIS A 61 0.44 -10.17 -8.81
CA HIS A 61 -0.18 -9.77 -7.57
C HIS A 61 -0.58 -8.29 -7.56
N PHE A 62 -0.08 -7.49 -8.51
CA PHE A 62 -0.41 -6.08 -8.66
C PHE A 62 -1.66 -5.92 -9.54
N LEU A 63 -2.68 -5.26 -9.00
CA LEU A 63 -4.00 -5.10 -9.61
C LEU A 63 -4.08 -3.77 -10.36
N SER A 64 -4.09 -3.81 -11.70
CA SER A 64 -4.24 -2.59 -12.49
C SER A 64 -5.60 -1.93 -12.26
N ALA A 65 -5.60 -0.76 -11.60
CA ALA A 65 -6.78 0.10 -11.43
C ALA A 65 -7.40 0.51 -12.79
N GLY A 66 -6.60 0.58 -13.86
CA GLY A 66 -7.06 0.81 -15.23
C GLY A 66 -7.70 2.19 -15.42
N ARG A 67 -9.04 2.24 -15.39
CA ARG A 67 -9.85 3.46 -15.42
C ARG A 67 -10.38 3.86 -14.03
N SER A 68 -10.48 2.92 -13.09
CA SER A 68 -11.00 3.12 -11.74
C SER A 68 -9.94 3.75 -10.81
N ALA A 69 -9.38 4.88 -11.23
CA ALA A 69 -8.39 5.64 -10.48
C ALA A 69 -8.94 6.25 -9.17
N ASP A 70 -10.26 6.25 -9.03
CA ASP A 70 -11.07 6.71 -7.91
C ASP A 70 -11.34 5.62 -6.85
N VAL A 71 -10.89 4.38 -7.06
CA VAL A 71 -11.34 3.22 -6.25
C VAL A 71 -11.07 3.33 -4.74
N LEU A 72 -9.93 3.92 -4.32
CA LEU A 72 -9.67 4.14 -2.89
C LEU A 72 -10.40 5.38 -2.37
N ARG A 73 -10.57 6.42 -3.20
CA ARG A 73 -11.42 7.56 -2.86
C ARG A 73 -12.87 7.12 -2.64
N ARG A 74 -13.41 6.17 -3.43
CA ARG A 74 -14.73 5.55 -3.21
C ARG A 74 -14.88 4.86 -1.86
N MET A 75 -13.82 4.25 -1.34
CA MET A 75 -13.84 3.65 0.00
C MET A 75 -13.90 4.72 1.09
N VAL A 76 -13.24 5.87 0.88
CA VAL A 76 -13.38 7.04 1.75
C VAL A 76 -14.76 7.69 1.60
N ASP A 77 -15.23 7.92 0.36
CA ASP A 77 -16.56 8.45 0.06
C ASP A 77 -17.66 7.60 0.70
N ALA A 78 -17.52 6.28 0.75
CA ALA A 78 -18.44 5.40 1.46
C ALA A 78 -18.53 5.79 2.95
N VAL A 79 -17.39 5.82 3.64
CA VAL A 79 -17.29 6.19 5.07
C VAL A 79 -17.70 7.64 5.35
N GLU A 80 -17.50 8.57 4.40
CA GLU A 80 -17.89 9.98 4.53
C GLU A 80 -19.35 10.27 4.10
N THR A 81 -20.01 9.42 3.28
CA THR A 81 -21.20 9.85 2.49
C THR A 81 -22.35 8.83 2.34
N ALA A 82 -22.08 7.53 2.25
CA ALA A 82 -23.08 6.43 2.25
C ALA A 82 -24.30 6.47 1.25
N ALA A 83 -24.12 6.64 -0.09
CA ALA A 83 -25.25 6.52 -1.07
C ALA A 83 -24.97 6.28 -2.62
N VAL A 84 -25.11 5.02 -3.13
CA VAL A 84 -25.46 4.42 -4.49
C VAL A 84 -24.53 4.63 -5.76
N ARG A 85 -24.38 3.73 -6.81
CA ARG A 85 -23.93 2.30 -7.07
C ARG A 85 -23.59 2.08 -8.60
N ASP A 86 -23.22 0.99 -9.34
CA ASP A 86 -22.95 -0.51 -9.31
C ASP A 86 -22.11 -0.93 -10.60
N GLU A 87 -21.71 -2.21 -10.98
CA GLU A 87 -20.37 -2.85 -10.65
C GLU A 87 -19.35 -3.71 -11.60
N GLY A 88 -19.43 -4.08 -12.94
CA GLY A 88 -18.51 -5.11 -13.64
C GLY A 88 -17.79 -4.78 -15.03
N ILE A 89 -16.82 -5.46 -15.78
CA ILE A 89 -16.11 -6.80 -15.91
C ILE A 89 -14.61 -6.76 -16.55
N ALA A 90 -13.70 -7.81 -16.51
CA ALA A 90 -12.19 -7.82 -16.81
C ALA A 90 -11.56 -9.01 -17.66
N TRP A 91 -10.24 -9.37 -17.89
CA TRP A 91 -8.80 -9.11 -17.44
C TRP A 91 -7.71 -9.86 -18.36
N MET A 92 -6.37 -9.99 -18.04
CA MET A 92 -5.34 -11.12 -18.37
C MET A 92 -3.78 -10.77 -18.25
N GLY A 93 -2.84 -11.74 -17.97
CA GLY A 93 -1.35 -11.55 -17.72
C GLY A 93 -0.38 -12.80 -17.70
N ALA A 94 0.88 -12.75 -17.16
CA ALA A 94 1.97 -13.80 -17.22
C ALA A 94 3.00 -13.89 -16.00
N GLU A 95 4.16 -14.60 -16.11
CA GLU A 95 5.11 -15.05 -15.01
C GLU A 95 6.55 -14.40 -14.97
N ALA A 96 7.35 -14.56 -13.87
CA ALA A 96 8.52 -13.68 -13.57
C ALA A 96 9.72 -14.22 -12.69
N GLU A 97 10.78 -13.38 -12.53
CA GLU A 97 12.16 -13.67 -12.01
C GLU A 97 12.43 -13.48 -10.47
N ALA A 98 13.71 -13.51 -10.06
CA ALA A 98 14.23 -13.42 -8.67
C ALA A 98 14.24 -12.00 -8.03
N VAL A 99 14.54 -10.96 -8.81
CA VAL A 99 14.16 -9.57 -8.48
C VAL A 99 13.48 -9.05 -9.73
N GLN A 100 12.26 -8.56 -9.56
CA GLN A 100 11.37 -8.28 -10.69
C GLN A 100 11.37 -6.78 -11.00
N VAL A 101 11.37 -6.45 -12.28
CA VAL A 101 11.36 -5.07 -12.78
C VAL A 101 10.31 -4.99 -13.87
N PHE A 102 9.21 -4.29 -13.59
CA PHE A 102 8.03 -4.18 -14.45
C PHE A 102 7.41 -2.79 -14.38
N GLU A 103 6.60 -2.44 -15.38
CA GLU A 103 5.90 -1.15 -15.43
C GLU A 103 4.50 -1.28 -14.80
N HIS A 104 4.15 -0.40 -13.86
CA HIS A 104 2.82 -0.34 -13.26
C HIS A 104 2.27 1.10 -13.27
N ASP A 105 1.35 1.34 -14.21
CA ASP A 105 0.71 2.63 -14.50
C ASP A 105 1.69 3.76 -14.85
N VAL A 106 2.21 4.49 -13.85
CA VAL A 106 3.25 5.53 -14.02
C VAL A 106 4.61 5.14 -13.43
N TYR A 107 4.69 4.02 -12.72
CA TYR A 107 5.88 3.59 -12.00
C TYR A 107 6.67 2.52 -12.77
N THR A 108 7.99 2.61 -12.71
CA THR A 108 8.83 1.41 -12.86
C THR A 108 8.97 0.77 -11.47
N VAL A 109 8.38 -0.41 -11.26
CA VAL A 109 8.39 -1.10 -9.96
C VAL A 109 9.58 -2.05 -9.90
N LEU A 110 10.39 -1.92 -8.84
CA LEU A 110 11.32 -2.96 -8.40
C LEU A 110 10.66 -3.75 -7.28
N LEU A 111 10.71 -5.09 -7.36
CA LEU A 111 10.12 -5.98 -6.36
C LEU A 111 11.13 -7.05 -5.92
N ALA A 112 11.53 -7.01 -4.65
CA ALA A 112 12.55 -7.88 -4.06
C ALA A 112 12.19 -8.31 -2.63
N ASP A 113 12.57 -9.54 -2.29
CA ASP A 113 12.43 -10.09 -0.92
C ASP A 113 13.65 -9.74 -0.03
N ASP A 114 14.72 -9.22 -0.63
CA ASP A 114 15.90 -8.63 0.03
C ASP A 114 16.13 -7.21 -0.56
N PRO A 115 16.06 -6.14 0.26
CA PRO A 115 16.21 -4.78 -0.24
C PRO A 115 17.66 -4.46 -0.63
N THR A 116 18.65 -5.17 -0.07
CA THR A 116 20.07 -4.96 -0.37
C THR A 116 20.46 -5.45 -1.77
N ALA A 117 19.64 -6.31 -2.40
CA ALA A 117 19.81 -6.75 -3.78
C ALA A 117 19.36 -5.69 -4.83
N LEU A 118 18.54 -4.70 -4.44
CA LEU A 118 17.95 -3.72 -5.37
C LEU A 118 18.98 -2.89 -6.19
N PRO A 119 20.13 -2.45 -5.66
CA PRO A 119 21.12 -1.69 -6.43
C PRO A 119 21.68 -2.46 -7.65
N ALA A 120 21.74 -3.79 -7.59
CA ALA A 120 22.26 -4.62 -8.68
C ALA A 120 21.33 -4.62 -9.91
N VAL A 121 20.02 -4.48 -9.72
CA VAL A 121 19.02 -4.43 -10.81
C VAL A 121 18.65 -3.01 -11.24
N LEU A 122 19.05 -1.98 -10.49
CA LEU A 122 18.69 -0.58 -10.71
C LEU A 122 19.03 -0.07 -12.13
N GLY A 123 20.01 -0.69 -12.80
CA GLY A 123 20.32 -0.47 -14.22
C GLY A 123 19.19 -0.79 -15.21
N ARG A 124 18.21 -1.62 -14.81
CA ARG A 124 16.99 -1.95 -15.58
C ARG A 124 15.94 -0.83 -15.54
N VAL A 125 15.99 0.07 -14.55
CA VAL A 125 15.08 1.23 -14.46
C VAL A 125 15.45 2.28 -15.52
N PRO A 126 14.50 2.85 -16.27
CA PRO A 126 14.76 3.95 -17.21
C PRO A 126 15.52 5.10 -16.53
N ALA A 127 16.54 5.64 -17.19
CA ALA A 127 17.47 6.59 -16.56
C ALA A 127 16.81 7.86 -15.99
N HIS A 128 15.68 8.31 -16.57
CA HIS A 128 14.93 9.47 -16.10
C HIS A 128 14.06 9.19 -14.86
N ARG A 129 13.78 7.91 -14.55
CA ARG A 129 13.02 7.44 -13.37
C ARG A 129 13.90 6.78 -12.30
N ARG A 130 15.21 6.63 -12.54
CA ARG A 130 16.10 5.81 -11.70
C ARG A 130 16.52 6.55 -10.42
N PRO A 131 15.93 6.24 -9.24
CA PRO A 131 16.30 6.92 -8.00
C PRO A 131 17.74 6.62 -7.59
N ARG A 132 18.30 7.46 -6.71
CA ARG A 132 19.38 7.02 -5.83
C ARG A 132 18.77 6.17 -4.71
N LEU A 133 19.28 4.97 -4.49
CA LEU A 133 18.96 4.17 -3.30
C LEU A 133 20.05 4.40 -2.26
N ASP A 134 19.69 4.79 -1.03
CA ASP A 134 20.68 4.95 0.03
C ASP A 134 20.97 3.62 0.76
N PRO A 135 22.24 3.20 0.90
CA PRO A 135 22.58 1.94 1.57
C PRO A 135 22.09 1.83 3.01
N GLU A 136 21.93 2.94 3.72
CA GLU A 136 21.46 2.92 5.12
C GLU A 136 19.96 2.68 5.21
N LEU A 137 19.18 3.22 4.26
CA LEU A 137 17.75 2.91 4.12
C LEU A 137 17.52 1.44 3.74
N LEU A 138 18.32 0.89 2.83
CA LEU A 138 18.24 -0.54 2.47
C LEU A 138 18.62 -1.45 3.64
N ARG A 139 19.66 -1.08 4.42
CA ARG A 139 20.05 -1.80 5.64
C ARG A 139 18.96 -1.75 6.70
N PHE A 140 18.39 -0.58 6.95
CA PHE A 140 17.27 -0.40 7.89
C PHE A 140 16.12 -1.37 7.57
N TYR A 141 15.72 -1.46 6.29
CA TYR A 141 14.66 -2.37 5.88
C TYR A 141 15.03 -3.85 6.09
N ALA A 142 16.27 -4.26 5.78
CA ALA A 142 16.74 -5.62 6.02
C ALA A 142 16.79 -5.99 7.51
N GLU A 143 17.12 -5.04 8.39
CA GLU A 143 17.19 -5.23 9.84
C GLU A 143 15.80 -5.33 10.51
N HIS A 144 14.87 -4.45 10.15
CA HIS A 144 13.59 -4.28 10.86
C HIS A 144 12.41 -5.01 10.19
N PHE A 145 12.53 -5.37 8.90
CA PHE A 145 11.48 -6.05 8.14
C PHE A 145 11.98 -7.34 7.40
N PRO A 146 12.76 -8.23 8.03
CA PRO A 146 13.45 -9.36 7.36
C PRO A 146 12.55 -10.47 6.78
N HIS A 147 11.22 -10.34 6.90
CA HIS A 147 10.21 -11.27 6.34
C HIS A 147 9.17 -10.53 5.51
N HIS A 148 9.53 -9.40 4.90
CA HIS A 148 8.65 -8.61 4.04
C HIS A 148 9.20 -8.59 2.62
N THR A 149 8.30 -8.50 1.63
CA THR A 149 8.70 -8.14 0.27
C THR A 149 8.65 -6.62 0.12
N PHE A 150 9.63 -6.03 -0.58
CA PHE A 150 9.76 -4.59 -0.78
C PHE A 150 9.39 -4.22 -2.22
N ALA A 151 8.41 -3.32 -2.35
CA ALA A 151 8.01 -2.70 -3.61
C ALA A 151 8.54 -1.26 -3.67
N VAL A 152 9.54 -1.02 -4.53
CA VAL A 152 10.09 0.32 -4.79
C VAL A 152 9.50 0.84 -6.09
N CYS A 153 8.57 1.79 -5.98
CA CYS A 153 7.82 2.37 -7.09
C CYS A 153 8.55 3.62 -7.59
N CYS A 154 9.35 3.48 -8.65
CA CYS A 154 10.22 4.55 -9.18
C CYS A 154 9.47 5.48 -10.15
N PHE A 155 9.63 6.79 -10.02
CA PHE A 155 8.89 7.82 -10.77
C PHE A 155 9.70 9.09 -11.07
N ASP A 156 9.22 9.90 -12.01
CA ASP A 156 9.67 11.28 -12.23
C ASP A 156 8.61 12.35 -11.86
N ASN A 157 8.97 13.62 -12.01
CA ASN A 157 8.14 14.77 -11.59
C ASN A 157 6.87 14.98 -12.45
N ALA A 158 6.79 14.34 -13.62
CA ALA A 158 5.60 14.32 -14.46
C ALA A 158 4.72 13.09 -14.17
N ASP A 159 5.32 11.94 -13.85
CA ASP A 159 4.63 10.72 -13.40
C ASP A 159 3.84 10.96 -12.10
N ALA A 160 4.47 11.62 -11.11
CA ALA A 160 3.88 11.86 -9.78
C ALA A 160 2.50 12.55 -9.82
N ARG A 161 2.26 13.41 -10.81
CA ARG A 161 0.98 14.14 -11.00
C ARG A 161 -0.13 13.29 -11.63
N ARG A 162 0.17 12.06 -12.03
CA ARG A 162 -0.70 11.15 -12.79
C ARG A 162 -0.90 9.80 -12.12
N ALA A 163 -0.27 9.58 -10.97
CA ALA A 163 -0.30 8.32 -10.23
C ALA A 163 -1.73 7.93 -9.84
N LYS A 164 -2.10 6.70 -10.19
CA LYS A 164 -3.31 6.03 -9.69
C LYS A 164 -3.01 5.32 -8.36
N PRO A 165 -4.04 4.96 -7.57
CA PRO A 165 -3.87 4.07 -6.43
C PRO A 165 -3.13 2.80 -6.84
N LEU A 166 -2.07 2.47 -6.10
CA LEU A 166 -1.42 1.18 -6.15
C LEU A 166 -2.31 0.17 -5.44
N LEU A 167 -2.60 -0.95 -6.09
CA LEU A 167 -3.45 -2.01 -5.55
C LEU A 167 -2.72 -3.33 -5.71
N LEU A 168 -2.67 -4.14 -4.66
CA LEU A 168 -1.99 -5.44 -4.70
C LEU A 168 -2.59 -6.42 -3.69
N TRP A 169 -2.48 -7.72 -3.98
CA TRP A 169 -2.98 -8.80 -3.12
C TRP A 169 -1.88 -9.78 -2.75
N TYR A 170 -1.93 -10.36 -1.56
CA TYR A 170 -0.90 -11.30 -1.10
C TYR A 170 -1.43 -12.26 -0.03
N PRO A 171 -0.93 -13.50 0.05
CA PRO A 171 -1.09 -14.31 1.25
C PRO A 171 -0.41 -13.61 2.43
N PRO A 172 -1.08 -13.42 3.58
CA PRO A 172 -0.55 -12.61 4.68
C PRO A 172 0.46 -13.38 5.55
N LEU A 173 1.52 -12.70 5.98
CA LEU A 173 2.49 -13.23 6.96
C LEU A 173 1.84 -13.52 8.33
N ASP A 174 0.88 -12.68 8.72
CA ASP A 174 0.02 -12.87 9.90
C ASP A 174 -1.45 -12.87 9.45
N PRO A 175 -2.11 -14.04 9.39
CA PRO A 175 -3.53 -14.18 9.07
C PRO A 175 -4.48 -13.42 9.99
N ASP A 176 -4.11 -13.11 11.22
CA ASP A 176 -5.03 -12.60 12.24
C ASP A 176 -4.79 -11.12 12.56
N ARG A 177 -3.98 -10.43 11.73
CA ARG A 177 -3.60 -9.02 11.92
C ARG A 177 -3.52 -8.25 10.61
N LEU A 178 -4.35 -7.22 10.46
CA LEU A 178 -4.37 -6.36 9.28
C LEU A 178 -3.45 -5.16 9.55
N THR A 179 -2.33 -5.09 8.83
CA THR A 179 -1.37 -3.98 8.90
C THR A 179 -1.38 -3.17 7.60
N ALA A 180 -1.51 -1.87 7.73
CA ALA A 180 -1.53 -0.86 6.68
C ALA A 180 -0.23 -0.01 6.76
N PRO A 181 0.71 -0.15 5.80
CA PRO A 181 1.98 0.58 5.82
C PRO A 181 1.79 2.08 5.95
N ALA A 182 2.44 2.68 6.94
CA ALA A 182 2.34 4.11 7.27
C ALA A 182 3.64 4.72 7.86
N LEU A 183 4.72 3.93 7.94
CA LEU A 183 6.06 4.39 8.33
C LEU A 183 6.53 5.58 7.47
N ASP A 184 6.90 6.67 8.14
CA ASP A 184 7.13 7.99 7.57
C ASP A 184 8.63 8.32 7.52
N CYS A 185 9.13 8.69 6.34
CA CYS A 185 10.40 9.43 6.19
C CYS A 185 10.53 9.92 4.75
N HIS A 186 10.49 11.25 4.54
CA HIS A 186 10.54 11.84 3.20
C HIS A 186 11.90 12.41 2.81
N THR A 187 12.98 11.99 3.49
CA THR A 187 14.32 12.56 3.33
C THR A 187 15.18 11.84 2.30
N GLY A 188 14.90 10.56 2.03
CA GLY A 188 15.79 9.63 1.33
C GLY A 188 16.75 8.82 2.23
N GLY A 189 16.87 9.19 3.51
CA GLY A 189 17.60 8.42 4.51
C GLY A 189 16.73 7.34 5.16
N ALA A 190 17.32 6.60 6.12
CA ALA A 190 16.57 5.72 7.00
C ALA A 190 15.56 6.51 7.87
N PRO A 191 14.41 5.94 8.22
CA PRO A 191 13.44 6.56 9.12
C PRO A 191 13.94 6.51 10.57
N ASP A 192 13.47 7.46 11.39
CA ASP A 192 13.58 7.37 12.85
C ASP A 192 12.36 6.59 13.38
N PRO A 193 12.53 5.42 14.02
CA PRO A 193 11.44 4.61 14.58
C PRO A 193 10.91 5.12 15.93
N ASP A 194 11.63 6.03 16.60
CA ASP A 194 11.27 6.58 17.90
C ASP A 194 10.65 7.99 17.82
N ALA A 195 10.75 8.65 16.66
CA ALA A 195 10.10 9.92 16.37
C ALA A 195 8.55 9.86 16.41
N ASP A 196 7.93 10.96 16.84
CA ASP A 196 6.52 11.23 16.58
C ASP A 196 6.38 12.04 15.30
N VAL A 197 5.49 11.61 14.40
CA VAL A 197 5.31 12.19 13.06
C VAL A 197 3.90 12.74 12.87
N LEU A 198 3.78 13.84 12.12
CA LEU A 198 2.49 14.31 11.63
C LEU A 198 1.94 13.30 10.61
N VAL A 199 0.63 13.12 10.60
CA VAL A 199 -0.08 12.15 9.77
C VAL A 199 -1.17 12.88 8.97
N ASP A 200 -1.46 12.39 7.78
CA ASP A 200 -2.62 12.79 6.98
C ASP A 200 -3.06 11.57 6.16
N HIS A 201 -3.78 10.68 6.86
CA HIS A 201 -4.13 9.35 6.38
C HIS A 201 -5.62 9.08 6.59
N TRP A 202 -6.31 8.67 5.54
CA TRP A 202 -7.45 7.77 5.68
C TRP A 202 -6.93 6.34 5.80
N VAL A 203 -7.27 5.68 6.91
CA VAL A 203 -6.91 4.28 7.15
C VAL A 203 -8.19 3.46 7.17
N LEU A 204 -8.29 2.52 6.21
CA LEU A 204 -9.50 1.75 5.92
C LEU A 204 -9.22 0.25 6.03
N PHE A 205 -10.21 -0.49 6.51
CA PHE A 205 -10.14 -1.95 6.71
C PHE A 205 -11.41 -2.65 6.24
N SER A 206 -11.29 -3.93 5.89
CA SER A 206 -12.43 -4.80 5.57
C SER A 206 -12.17 -6.26 5.96
N SER A 207 -13.25 -7.01 6.16
CA SER A 207 -13.23 -8.47 6.16
C SER A 207 -14.42 -9.03 5.40
N ASP A 208 -14.25 -10.15 4.71
CA ASP A 208 -15.34 -10.95 4.14
C ASP A 208 -16.05 -11.83 5.18
N GLN A 209 -15.39 -12.11 6.31
CA GLN A 209 -15.95 -12.76 7.50
C GLN A 209 -16.69 -11.76 8.42
N ALA A 210 -16.90 -10.53 7.96
CA ALA A 210 -17.71 -9.53 8.63
C ALA A 210 -19.22 -9.92 8.62
N PRO A 211 -19.96 -9.72 9.71
CA PRO A 211 -21.38 -10.05 9.78
C PRO A 211 -22.24 -9.10 8.94
N ASP A 212 -23.47 -9.52 8.61
CA ASP A 212 -24.42 -8.69 7.87
C ASP A 212 -24.66 -7.34 8.58
N GLY A 213 -24.53 -6.25 7.81
CA GLY A 213 -24.66 -4.88 8.33
C GLY A 213 -23.38 -4.30 8.97
N TRP A 214 -22.25 -5.02 8.94
CA TRP A 214 -20.95 -4.49 9.37
C TRP A 214 -20.37 -3.50 8.36
N GLY A 215 -19.80 -2.40 8.87
CA GLY A 215 -19.16 -1.36 8.08
C GLY A 215 -20.11 -0.57 7.17
N VAL A 216 -19.52 0.22 6.28
CA VAL A 216 -20.25 1.02 5.29
C VAL A 216 -20.04 0.39 3.90
N PRO A 217 -21.10 0.07 3.14
CA PRO A 217 -20.99 -0.51 1.81
C PRO A 217 -20.18 0.37 0.85
N VAL A 218 -19.26 -0.23 0.09
CA VAL A 218 -18.48 0.44 -0.96
C VAL A 218 -19.02 0.07 -2.33
N GLU A 219 -18.96 1.03 -3.23
CA GLU A 219 -19.75 1.00 -4.45
C GLU A 219 -18.94 1.42 -5.68
N TYR A 220 -18.92 0.52 -6.66
CA TYR A 220 -18.00 0.57 -7.79
C TYR A 220 -18.77 0.71 -9.12
N PRO A 221 -18.21 1.34 -10.17
CA PRO A 221 -18.92 1.62 -11.42
C PRO A 221 -19.23 0.42 -12.32
N ALA A 222 -20.14 0.64 -13.28
CA ALA A 222 -20.80 -0.42 -14.05
C ALA A 222 -19.94 -0.98 -15.18
N ASP A 223 -18.73 -0.43 -15.34
CA ASP A 223 -17.65 -0.86 -16.22
C ASP A 223 -16.40 -1.33 -15.43
N MET A 224 -16.47 -1.44 -14.09
CA MET A 224 -15.33 -1.86 -13.27
C MET A 224 -14.91 -3.30 -13.55
N ARG A 225 -13.62 -3.47 -13.82
CA ARG A 225 -13.00 -4.78 -14.05
C ARG A 225 -13.35 -5.83 -12.98
N HIS A 226 -14.12 -6.88 -13.33
CA HIS A 226 -14.49 -8.01 -12.44
C HIS A 226 -13.29 -8.63 -11.72
N ARG A 227 -12.17 -8.91 -12.40
CA ARG A 227 -10.94 -9.43 -11.75
C ARG A 227 -10.11 -8.35 -11.04
N LEU A 228 -10.64 -7.13 -10.90
CA LEU A 228 -10.25 -6.16 -9.86
C LEU A 228 -11.31 -6.21 -8.74
N ARG A 229 -12.59 -6.11 -9.08
CA ARG A 229 -13.73 -6.17 -8.15
C ARG A 229 -13.76 -7.44 -7.26
N ALA A 230 -13.27 -8.57 -7.77
CA ALA A 230 -13.13 -9.84 -7.07
C ALA A 230 -12.13 -9.80 -5.90
N PHE A 231 -11.25 -8.80 -5.85
CA PHE A 231 -10.36 -8.53 -4.73
C PHE A 231 -10.96 -7.48 -3.79
N LEU A 232 -11.64 -6.47 -4.34
CA LEU A 232 -12.23 -5.36 -3.59
C LEU A 232 -13.36 -5.80 -2.63
N PRO A 233 -13.54 -5.10 -1.50
CA PRO A 233 -14.51 -5.44 -0.47
C PRO A 233 -15.91 -4.93 -0.81
N GLY A 234 -16.94 -5.57 -0.24
CA GLY A 234 -18.32 -5.08 -0.32
C GLY A 234 -18.64 -3.94 0.66
N ALA A 235 -17.93 -3.88 1.80
CA ALA A 235 -18.04 -2.84 2.81
C ALA A 235 -16.68 -2.59 3.49
N VAL A 236 -16.48 -1.40 4.05
CA VAL A 236 -15.27 -1.01 4.79
C VAL A 236 -15.62 -0.32 6.11
N VAL A 237 -14.68 -0.33 7.05
CA VAL A 237 -14.64 0.60 8.18
C VAL A 237 -13.35 1.41 8.11
N GLY A 238 -13.29 2.57 8.73
CA GLY A 238 -12.06 3.36 8.79
C GLY A 238 -12.26 4.74 9.37
N ARG A 239 -11.17 5.51 9.44
CA ARG A 239 -11.20 6.91 9.87
C ARG A 239 -9.99 7.69 9.34
N LYS A 240 -10.11 9.02 9.37
CA LYS A 240 -9.00 9.94 9.14
C LYS A 240 -8.12 10.05 10.39
N TYR A 241 -6.81 10.15 10.17
CA TYR A 241 -5.78 10.49 11.14
C TYR A 241 -5.02 11.70 10.61
N GLY A 242 -5.09 12.84 11.28
CA GLY A 242 -4.32 14.04 10.93
C GLY A 242 -4.76 15.34 11.61
N ASP A 243 -6.01 15.42 12.04
CA ASP A 243 -6.55 16.60 12.74
C ASP A 243 -6.24 16.59 14.26
N GLY A 244 -5.09 16.01 14.64
CA GLY A 244 -4.70 15.72 16.03
C GLY A 244 -3.18 15.88 16.27
N PRO A 245 -2.66 15.43 17.43
CA PRO A 245 -1.23 15.48 17.70
C PRO A 245 -0.44 14.54 16.77
N ALA A 246 0.87 14.78 16.69
CA ALA A 246 1.80 13.83 16.08
C ALA A 246 1.69 12.44 16.76
N LEU A 247 1.92 11.39 15.98
CA LEU A 247 1.76 9.99 16.40
C LEU A 247 3.08 9.23 16.20
N PRO A 248 3.39 8.22 17.03
CA PRO A 248 4.60 7.40 16.90
C PRO A 248 4.81 6.85 15.48
N ASN A 249 6.04 6.95 14.98
CA ASN A 249 6.35 6.49 13.62
C ASN A 249 6.24 4.97 13.49
N GLY A 250 5.58 4.49 12.44
CA GLY A 250 5.20 3.09 12.29
C GLY A 250 3.95 2.87 11.45
N ASP A 251 3.53 1.62 11.33
CA ASP A 251 2.39 1.22 10.49
C ASP A 251 1.10 1.17 11.31
N PHE A 252 -0.07 1.40 10.68
CA PHE A 252 -1.35 1.20 11.39
C PHE A 252 -1.69 -0.29 11.39
N SER A 253 -2.04 -0.86 12.55
CA SER A 253 -2.35 -2.29 12.67
C SER A 253 -3.56 -2.53 13.57
N ILE A 254 -4.33 -3.58 13.28
CA ILE A 254 -5.48 -4.03 14.08
C ILE A 254 -5.59 -5.56 14.04
N GLY A 255 -5.96 -6.19 15.15
CA GLY A 255 -6.31 -7.61 15.17
C GLY A 255 -7.59 -7.89 14.38
N HIS A 256 -7.67 -9.03 13.70
CA HIS A 256 -8.83 -9.37 12.87
C HIS A 256 -10.11 -9.49 13.71
N GLN A 257 -10.04 -10.06 14.92
CA GLN A 257 -11.18 -10.08 15.84
C GLN A 257 -11.56 -8.67 16.32
N ASP A 258 -10.58 -7.81 16.64
CA ASP A 258 -10.84 -6.41 17.04
C ASP A 258 -11.58 -5.63 15.95
N LEU A 259 -11.24 -5.89 14.69
CA LEU A 259 -11.87 -5.33 13.50
C LEU A 259 -13.33 -5.82 13.35
N LEU A 260 -13.57 -7.13 13.54
CA LEU A 260 -14.92 -7.71 13.49
C LEU A 260 -15.81 -7.18 14.63
N ASP A 261 -15.25 -7.01 15.83
CA ASP A 261 -15.90 -6.43 17.01
C ASP A 261 -16.20 -4.91 16.87
N GLY A 262 -15.80 -4.29 15.75
CA GLY A 262 -15.99 -2.86 15.48
C GLY A 262 -14.99 -1.94 16.19
N GLY A 263 -13.94 -2.50 16.79
CA GLY A 263 -12.96 -1.82 17.64
C GLY A 263 -11.95 -0.97 16.88
N LEU A 264 -12.38 0.01 16.08
CA LEU A 264 -11.48 0.97 15.41
C LEU A 264 -10.58 1.75 16.39
N ASP A 265 -10.98 1.90 17.65
CA ASP A 265 -10.15 2.48 18.70
C ASP A 265 -9.01 1.57 19.18
N ARG A 266 -8.96 0.31 18.72
CA ARG A 266 -7.84 -0.62 18.92
C ARG A 266 -6.82 -0.61 17.78
N VAL A 267 -6.98 0.26 16.77
CA VAL A 267 -5.94 0.48 15.75
C VAL A 267 -4.72 1.14 16.39
N GLU A 268 -3.59 0.44 16.40
CA GLU A 268 -2.32 0.88 17.00
C GLU A 268 -1.28 1.31 15.94
N ARG A 269 -0.23 2.03 16.36
CA ARG A 269 0.97 2.28 15.55
C ARG A 269 2.06 1.27 15.90
N VAL A 270 2.31 0.31 15.01
CA VAL A 270 3.37 -0.69 15.17
C VAL A 270 4.69 -0.08 14.71
N ARG A 271 5.62 0.13 15.66
CA ARG A 271 6.99 0.60 15.37
C ARG A 271 7.80 -0.49 14.64
N PRO A 272 8.79 -0.12 13.81
CA PRO A 272 9.75 -1.07 13.22
C PRO A 272 10.46 -1.89 14.30
N GLY A 273 10.24 -3.20 14.31
CA GLY A 273 10.79 -4.10 15.32
C GLY A 273 12.25 -4.46 15.05
N ARG A 274 13.16 -4.09 15.96
CA ARG A 274 14.53 -4.63 15.95
C ARG A 274 14.54 -6.10 16.37
N ARG A 275 15.47 -6.85 15.78
CA ARG A 275 15.94 -8.16 16.27
C ARG A 275 17.22 -8.00 17.07
#